data_AF-X1JAV1-F1
#
_entry.id   AF-X1JAV1-F1
#
_cell.length_a   1.000
_cell.length_b   1.000
_cell.length_c   1.000
_cell.angle_alpha   90.00
_cell.angle_beta   90.00
_cell.angle_gamma   90.00
#
_symmetry.space_group_name_H-M   'P 1'
#
loop_
_entity.id
_entity.type
_entity.pdbx_description
1 polymer ?
#
loop_
_entity_poly.entity_id
_entity_poly.type
_entity_poly.pdbx_seq_one_letter_code
_entity_poly.pdbx_strand_id
1 'polypeptide(L)'
;IINAGMRWKQYHMVCAVCGKSYIATRKGSHYCSDRCRAHASNVRKTKDGTKSKTVYIPTGRSVGRPRKDPAPAPIPVRKDDLKNYKEFKTLVEKSMDPPPSILVLESTRLRHEIDFKKLVKKSMEASLIEDRELATREVGIAEQLIKDRDNAKTFGDWYNAKWRLDDLFYGG
;
A
#
# COMPACT_ATOMS: atom_id res chain seq x y z
N ILE A 1 37.43 -15.67 30.36
CA ILE A 1 36.65 -15.68 29.10
C ILE A 1 37.57 -16.23 28.02
N ILE A 2 37.47 -17.51 27.71
CA ILE A 2 38.30 -18.16 26.70
C ILE A 2 37.67 -17.84 25.34
N ASN A 3 38.33 -16.97 24.57
CA ASN A 3 37.94 -16.70 23.18
C ASN A 3 38.13 -18.00 22.38
N ALA A 4 37.04 -18.72 22.15
CA ALA A 4 37.03 -19.85 21.22
C ALA A 4 37.56 -19.37 19.87
N GLY A 5 38.71 -19.89 19.45
CA GLY A 5 39.43 -19.48 18.25
C GLY A 5 38.62 -19.76 16.98
N MET A 6 37.72 -18.84 16.65
CA MET A 6 36.93 -18.92 15.43
C MET A 6 37.86 -18.61 14.25
N ARG A 7 38.18 -19.65 13.48
CA ARG A 7 39.05 -19.56 12.29
C ARG A 7 38.18 -19.09 11.11
N TRP A 8 38.18 -17.79 10.84
CA TRP A 8 37.36 -17.20 9.77
C TRP A 8 37.94 -17.62 8.42
N LYS A 9 37.11 -18.22 7.56
CA LYS A 9 37.49 -18.52 6.17
C LYS A 9 37.68 -17.20 5.42
N GLN A 10 38.86 -17.01 4.84
CA GLN A 10 39.20 -15.88 3.99
C GLN A 10 39.03 -16.26 2.52
N TYR A 11 38.53 -15.34 1.71
CA TYR A 11 38.32 -15.55 0.27
C TYR A 11 39.07 -14.49 -0.53
N HIS A 12 39.93 -14.90 -1.47
CA HIS A 12 40.57 -13.98 -2.40
C HIS A 12 39.61 -13.67 -3.55
N MET A 13 39.21 -12.40 -3.69
CA MET A 13 38.22 -11.92 -4.66
C MET A 13 38.77 -10.72 -5.43
N VAL A 14 38.16 -10.38 -6.57
CA VAL A 14 38.50 -9.19 -7.37
C VAL A 14 37.32 -8.22 -7.35
N CYS A 15 37.60 -6.94 -7.08
CA CYS A 15 36.57 -5.90 -7.01
C CYS A 15 35.99 -5.61 -8.40
N ALA A 16 34.66 -5.67 -8.53
CA ALA A 16 33.97 -5.40 -9.80
C ALA A 16 34.07 -3.94 -10.27
N VAL A 17 34.48 -3.00 -9.41
CA VAL A 17 34.54 -1.56 -9.74
C VAL A 17 35.96 -1.12 -10.08
N CYS A 18 36.96 -1.52 -9.29
CA CYS A 18 38.33 -1.05 -9.46
C CYS A 18 39.33 -2.13 -9.93
N GLY A 19 38.89 -3.38 -10.07
CA GLY A 19 39.73 -4.50 -10.52
C GLY A 19 40.80 -4.97 -9.54
N LYS A 20 40.89 -4.38 -8.34
CA LYS A 20 41.89 -4.77 -7.33
C LYS A 20 41.49 -6.06 -6.62
N SER A 21 42.47 -6.94 -6.38
CA SER A 21 42.32 -8.13 -5.55
C SER A 21 42.22 -7.76 -4.06
N TYR A 22 41.32 -8.40 -3.32
CA TYR A 22 41.13 -8.18 -1.89
C TYR A 22 40.68 -9.46 -1.17
N ILE A 23 40.84 -9.48 0.16
CA ILE A 23 40.43 -10.60 1.01
C ILE A 23 39.03 -10.30 1.58
N ALA A 24 38.05 -11.12 1.24
CA ALA A 24 36.69 -11.02 1.74
C ALA A 24 36.44 -11.98 2.91
N THR A 25 35.66 -11.52 3.88
CA THR A 25 35.18 -12.34 5.02
C THR A 25 33.98 -13.23 4.64
N ARG A 26 33.31 -12.94 3.53
CA ARG A 26 32.13 -13.67 3.04
C ARG A 26 32.29 -14.00 1.56
N LYS A 27 31.88 -15.22 1.19
CA LYS A 27 31.76 -15.64 -0.20
C LYS A 27 30.70 -14.77 -0.90
N GLY A 28 31.02 -14.23 -2.08
CA GLY A 28 30.11 -13.37 -2.85
C GLY A 28 30.25 -11.87 -2.56
N SER A 29 31.28 -11.42 -1.82
CA SER A 29 31.61 -10.00 -1.82
C SER A 29 32.07 -9.57 -3.22
N HIS A 30 31.53 -8.45 -3.71
CA HIS A 30 31.85 -7.90 -5.05
C HIS A 30 32.69 -6.62 -5.00
N TYR A 31 32.81 -6.00 -3.82
CA TYR A 31 33.43 -4.69 -3.65
C TYR A 31 34.47 -4.72 -2.54
N CYS A 32 35.67 -4.21 -2.83
CA CYS A 32 36.77 -4.15 -1.87
C CYS A 32 36.59 -3.06 -0.79
N SER A 33 35.72 -2.08 -1.01
CA SER A 33 35.49 -0.96 -0.11
C SER A 33 34.09 -0.36 -0.27
N ASP A 34 33.64 0.39 0.73
CA ASP A 34 32.36 1.11 0.68
C ASP A 34 32.32 2.16 -0.43
N ARG A 35 33.46 2.77 -0.76
CA ARG A 35 33.59 3.67 -1.91
C ARG A 35 33.24 2.97 -3.23
N CYS A 36 33.72 1.75 -3.44
CA CYS A 36 33.38 0.97 -4.63
C CYS A 36 31.90 0.56 -4.63
N ARG A 37 31.35 0.19 -3.46
CA ARG A 37 29.94 -0.14 -3.32
C ARG A 37 29.03 1.05 -3.67
N ALA A 38 29.37 2.25 -3.18
CA ALA A 38 28.66 3.48 -3.48
C ALA A 38 28.72 3.83 -4.98
N HIS A 39 29.91 3.70 -5.59
CA HIS A 39 30.08 3.92 -7.03
C HIS A 39 29.19 2.98 -7.86
N ALA A 40 29.18 1.68 -7.55
CA ALA A 40 28.32 0.72 -8.24
C ALA A 40 26.83 1.05 -8.07
N SER A 41 26.40 1.51 -6.89
CA SER A 41 25.02 1.95 -6.66
C SER A 41 24.64 3.16 -7.51
N ASN A 42 25.53 4.14 -7.63
CA ASN A 42 25.29 5.35 -8.42
C ASN A 42 25.21 5.04 -9.93
N VAL A 43 26.06 4.15 -10.44
CA VAL A 43 26.02 3.72 -11.85
C VAL A 43 24.69 3.04 -12.20
N ARG A 44 24.11 2.27 -11.27
CA ARG A 44 22.76 1.66 -11.46
C ARG A 44 21.69 2.74 -11.58
N LYS A 45 21.69 3.74 -10.68
CA LYS A 45 20.75 4.87 -10.72
C LYS A 45 20.80 5.65 -12.04
N THR A 46 21.99 5.78 -12.66
CA THR A 46 22.12 6.50 -13.94
C THR A 46 21.70 5.66 -15.14
N LYS A 47 21.92 4.34 -15.13
CA LYS A 47 21.50 3.46 -16.22
C LYS A 47 19.98 3.26 -16.25
N ASP A 48 19.35 3.27 -15.08
CA ASP A 48 17.89 3.28 -14.95
C ASP A 48 17.31 4.70 -15.12
N GLY A 49 18.12 5.66 -15.60
CA GLY A 49 17.78 7.06 -15.86
C GLY A 49 16.75 7.31 -16.95
N THR A 50 16.07 6.27 -17.44
CA THR A 50 14.70 6.44 -17.94
C THR A 50 13.86 6.87 -16.75
N LYS A 51 13.77 8.19 -16.54
CA LYS A 51 12.81 8.80 -15.61
C LYS A 51 11.42 8.30 -16.00
N SER A 52 11.02 7.13 -15.50
CA SER A 52 9.61 6.79 -15.43
C SER A 52 9.07 7.84 -14.48
N LYS A 53 8.46 8.87 -15.08
CA LYS A 53 7.64 9.84 -14.38
C LYS A 53 6.36 9.12 -13.91
N THR A 54 6.47 7.88 -13.45
CA THR A 54 5.44 7.14 -12.74
C THR A 54 5.29 7.89 -11.42
N VAL A 55 4.29 8.74 -11.39
CA VAL A 55 3.79 9.32 -10.15
C VAL A 55 3.41 8.11 -9.30
N TYR A 56 4.19 7.84 -8.24
CA TYR A 56 3.77 6.88 -7.25
C TYR A 56 2.46 7.41 -6.66
N ILE A 57 1.35 6.76 -6.99
CA ILE A 57 0.07 7.02 -6.36
C ILE A 57 0.10 6.19 -5.07
N PRO A 58 0.25 6.82 -3.89
CA PRO A 58 0.28 6.07 -2.64
C PRO A 58 -1.07 5.35 -2.49
N THR A 59 -1.04 4.02 -2.49
CA THR A 59 -2.24 3.19 -2.34
C THR A 59 -2.77 3.15 -0.90
N GLY A 60 -2.49 4.16 -0.08
CA GLY A 60 -3.00 4.28 1.30
C GLY A 60 -2.64 3.13 2.25
N ARG A 61 -1.61 2.32 1.99
CA ARG A 61 -1.26 1.17 2.85
C ARG A 61 0.05 1.39 3.60
N SER A 62 0.02 1.10 4.90
CA SER A 62 1.16 1.12 5.80
C SER A 62 2.27 0.16 5.34
N VAL A 63 3.51 0.66 5.38
CA VAL A 63 4.74 -0.09 5.06
C VAL A 63 5.01 -1.10 6.19
N GLY A 64 4.91 -2.41 5.93
CA GLY A 64 5.34 -3.38 6.96
C GLY A 64 5.10 -4.89 6.79
N ARG A 65 4.26 -5.37 5.87
CA ARG A 65 4.08 -6.83 5.69
C ARG A 65 4.38 -7.29 4.26
N PRO A 66 5.38 -8.18 4.06
CA PRO A 66 5.54 -8.91 2.80
C PRO A 66 4.24 -9.67 2.52
N ARG A 67 3.68 -9.50 1.32
CA ARG A 67 2.50 -10.28 0.92
C ARG A 67 2.93 -11.73 0.72
N LYS A 68 2.09 -12.66 1.19
CA LYS A 68 2.25 -14.10 0.91
C LYS A 68 2.13 -14.40 -0.59
N ASP A 69 1.38 -13.55 -1.29
CA ASP A 69 1.25 -13.53 -2.74
C ASP A 69 1.61 -12.13 -3.27
N PRO A 70 2.64 -11.97 -4.11
CA PRO A 70 2.97 -10.66 -4.69
C PRO A 70 1.76 -10.16 -5.48
N ALA A 71 1.38 -8.90 -5.22
CA ALA A 71 0.36 -8.25 -6.03
C ALA A 71 0.78 -8.34 -7.51
N PRO A 72 -0.18 -8.48 -8.44
CA PRO A 72 0.10 -8.21 -9.84
C PRO A 72 0.85 -6.88 -9.94
N ALA A 73 1.96 -6.86 -10.68
CA ALA A 73 2.75 -5.65 -10.84
C ALA A 73 1.83 -4.53 -11.33
N PRO A 74 1.96 -3.30 -10.79
CA PRO A 74 1.18 -2.17 -11.27
C PRO A 74 1.34 -2.05 -12.78
N ILE A 75 0.23 -2.07 -13.52
CA ILE A 75 0.25 -1.91 -14.98
C ILE A 75 0.80 -0.50 -15.25
N PRO A 76 1.92 -0.37 -15.99
CA PRO A 76 2.46 0.94 -16.31
C PRO A 76 1.48 1.69 -17.23
N VAL A 77 0.76 2.67 -16.68
CA VAL A 77 -0.10 3.57 -17.48
C VAL A 77 0.76 4.72 -18.01
N ARG A 78 0.77 4.95 -19.34
CA ARG A 78 1.54 6.04 -19.93
C ARG A 78 0.84 7.37 -19.64
N LYS A 79 1.62 8.46 -19.55
CA LYS A 79 1.05 9.79 -19.27
C LYS A 79 0.14 10.32 -20.37
N ASP A 80 0.36 9.86 -21.59
CA ASP A 80 -0.46 10.24 -22.73
C ASP A 80 -1.86 9.62 -22.64
N ASP A 81 -2.01 8.53 -21.89
CA ASP A 81 -3.30 7.88 -21.60
C ASP A 81 -4.14 8.66 -20.57
N LEU A 82 -3.54 9.59 -19.80
CA LEU A 82 -4.29 10.45 -18.86
C LEU A 82 -5.16 11.50 -19.58
N LYS A 83 -4.84 11.90 -20.82
CA LYS A 83 -5.79 12.70 -21.63
C LYS A 83 -7.09 11.94 -21.89
N ASN A 84 -7.00 10.61 -21.87
CA ASN A 84 -8.14 9.72 -21.98
C ASN A 84 -8.78 9.32 -20.65
N TYR A 85 -8.44 9.98 -19.53
CA TYR A 85 -9.04 9.65 -18.25
C TYR A 85 -10.56 9.90 -18.23
N LYS A 86 -11.06 10.91 -18.97
CA LYS A 86 -12.51 11.12 -19.13
C LYS A 86 -13.16 9.99 -19.92
N GLU A 87 -12.57 9.57 -21.05
CA GLU A 87 -13.07 8.44 -21.83
C GLU A 87 -12.99 7.12 -21.05
N PHE A 88 -11.88 6.90 -20.34
CA PHE A 88 -11.67 5.73 -19.49
C PHE A 88 -12.70 5.70 -18.36
N LYS A 89 -12.97 6.84 -17.69
CA LYS A 89 -14.01 6.94 -16.68
C LYS A 89 -15.38 6.57 -17.26
N THR A 90 -15.73 7.10 -18.45
CA THR A 90 -16.98 6.73 -19.12
C THR A 90 -17.02 5.28 -19.60
N LEU A 91 -15.88 4.69 -19.98
CA LEU A 91 -15.77 3.27 -20.34
C LEU A 91 -15.92 2.37 -19.13
N VAL A 92 -15.32 2.73 -17.99
CA VAL A 92 -15.49 2.02 -16.72
C VAL A 92 -16.95 2.11 -16.27
N GLU A 93 -17.56 3.30 -16.29
CA GLU A 93 -18.99 3.50 -15.99
C GLU A 93 -19.87 2.64 -16.91
N LYS A 94 -19.61 2.61 -18.22
CA LYS A 94 -20.35 1.75 -19.18
C LYS A 94 -20.08 0.25 -19.00
N SER A 95 -18.88 -0.13 -18.54
CA SER A 95 -18.53 -1.54 -18.31
C SER A 95 -19.07 -2.11 -17.01
N MET A 96 -19.52 -1.24 -16.10
CA MET A 96 -20.19 -1.60 -14.85
C MET A 96 -21.71 -1.75 -15.03
N ASP A 97 -22.21 -1.71 -16.27
CA ASP A 97 -23.49 -2.28 -16.65
C ASP A 97 -23.26 -3.76 -17.01
N PRO A 98 -23.79 -4.73 -16.24
CA PRO A 98 -24.92 -4.57 -15.32
C PRO A 98 -24.51 -4.15 -13.90
N PRO A 99 -25.40 -3.42 -13.18
CA PRO A 99 -25.18 -3.04 -11.80
C PRO A 99 -24.76 -4.25 -10.95
N PRO A 100 -23.92 -4.05 -9.92
CA PRO A 100 -23.45 -5.16 -9.10
C PRO A 100 -24.64 -5.96 -8.58
N SER A 101 -24.51 -7.28 -8.64
CA SER A 101 -25.59 -8.17 -8.25
C SER A 101 -26.05 -7.84 -6.83
N ILE A 102 -27.35 -8.00 -6.57
CA ILE A 102 -28.00 -7.71 -5.28
C ILE A 102 -27.21 -8.38 -4.12
N LEU A 103 -26.67 -9.59 -4.37
CA LEU A 103 -25.83 -10.33 -3.43
C LEU A 103 -24.56 -9.57 -3.00
N VAL A 104 -23.92 -8.84 -3.92
CA VAL A 104 -22.74 -8.02 -3.61
C VAL A 104 -23.14 -6.86 -2.70
N LEU A 105 -24.27 -6.20 -2.98
CA LEU A 105 -24.80 -5.09 -2.18
C LEU A 105 -25.13 -5.56 -0.75
N GLU A 106 -25.82 -6.69 -0.60
CA GLU A 106 -26.15 -7.26 0.71
C GLU A 106 -24.90 -7.63 1.52
N SER A 107 -23.90 -8.24 0.87
CA SER A 107 -22.64 -8.59 1.55
C SER A 107 -21.91 -7.35 2.10
N THR A 108 -21.90 -6.25 1.34
CA THR A 108 -21.28 -4.99 1.79
C THR A 108 -22.06 -4.35 2.93
N ARG A 109 -23.40 -4.43 2.87
CA ARG A 109 -24.26 -3.90 3.92
C ARG A 109 -24.00 -4.59 5.25
N LEU A 110 -23.94 -5.92 5.24
CA LEU A 110 -23.72 -6.73 6.43
C LEU A 110 -22.33 -6.50 7.04
N ARG A 111 -21.28 -6.34 6.22
CA ARG A 111 -19.94 -5.97 6.71
C ARG A 111 -19.94 -4.63 7.45
N HIS A 112 -20.51 -3.59 6.85
CA HIS A 112 -20.54 -2.26 7.48
C HIS A 112 -21.37 -2.26 8.77
N GLU A 113 -22.44 -3.07 8.85
CA GLU A 113 -23.22 -3.20 10.08
C GLU A 113 -22.41 -3.85 11.22
N ILE A 114 -21.64 -4.89 10.92
CA ILE A 114 -20.74 -5.53 11.88
C ILE A 114 -19.68 -4.54 12.39
N ASP A 115 -19.06 -3.79 11.48
CA ASP A 115 -18.01 -2.83 11.83
C ASP A 115 -18.56 -1.62 12.59
N PHE A 116 -19.77 -1.16 12.24
CA PHE A 116 -20.49 -0.16 13.01
C PHE A 116 -20.75 -0.62 14.45
N LYS A 117 -21.21 -1.87 14.66
CA LYS A 117 -21.41 -2.42 16.01
C LYS A 117 -20.11 -2.47 16.82
N LYS A 118 -18.98 -2.80 16.18
CA LYS A 118 -17.66 -2.75 16.83
C LYS A 118 -17.28 -1.32 17.21
N LEU A 119 -17.53 -0.36 16.34
CA LEU A 119 -17.25 1.05 16.59
C LEU A 119 -18.07 1.60 17.77
N VAL A 120 -19.37 1.29 17.81
CA VAL A 120 -20.24 1.64 18.95
C VAL A 120 -19.72 1.00 20.23
N LYS A 121 -19.38 -0.29 20.21
CA LYS A 121 -18.80 -0.97 21.38
C LYS A 121 -17.52 -0.30 21.86
N LYS A 122 -16.60 0.02 20.94
CA LYS A 122 -15.35 0.75 21.25
C LYS A 122 -15.63 2.10 21.89
N SER A 123 -16.64 2.83 21.42
CA SER A 123 -17.04 4.12 22.01
C SER A 123 -17.54 4.01 23.45
N MET A 124 -18.19 2.89 23.80
CA MET A 124 -18.68 2.64 25.15
C MET A 124 -17.58 2.15 26.10
N GLU A 125 -16.59 1.43 25.59
CA GLU A 125 -15.48 0.86 26.38
C GLU A 125 -14.30 1.82 26.58
N ALA A 126 -14.27 2.95 25.87
CA ALA A 126 -13.22 3.96 25.98
C ALA A 126 -13.16 4.55 27.40
N SER A 127 -12.01 4.37 28.07
CA SER A 127 -11.79 4.85 29.45
C SER A 127 -11.34 6.31 29.50
N LEU A 128 -10.67 6.80 28.45
CA LEU A 128 -10.27 8.20 28.33
C LEU A 128 -11.39 9.01 27.69
N ILE A 129 -11.62 10.22 28.23
CA ILE A 129 -12.68 11.12 27.74
C ILE A 129 -12.42 11.50 26.27
N GLU A 130 -11.17 11.82 25.92
CA GLU A 130 -10.78 12.18 24.54
C GLU A 130 -11.05 11.05 23.55
N ASP A 131 -10.68 9.81 23.89
CA ASP A 131 -10.94 8.64 23.06
C ASP A 131 -12.44 8.38 22.90
N ARG A 132 -13.23 8.61 23.96
CA ARG A 132 -14.68 8.46 23.94
C ARG A 132 -15.36 9.51 23.07
N GLU A 133 -14.91 10.76 23.13
CA GLU A 133 -15.42 11.84 22.29
C GLU A 133 -15.09 11.60 20.81
N LEU A 134 -13.84 11.19 20.53
CA LEU A 134 -13.43 10.81 19.18
C LEU A 134 -14.27 9.65 18.64
N ALA A 135 -14.42 8.58 19.41
CA ALA A 135 -15.21 7.42 19.00
C ALA A 135 -16.70 7.77 18.80
N THR A 136 -17.27 8.64 19.64
CA THR A 136 -18.65 9.13 19.50
C THR A 136 -18.82 9.94 18.22
N ARG A 137 -17.83 10.77 17.86
CA ARG A 137 -17.81 11.51 16.60
C ARG A 137 -17.74 10.57 15.40
N GLU A 138 -16.88 9.56 15.46
CA GLU A 138 -16.76 8.53 14.41
C GLU A 138 -18.08 7.75 14.23
N VAL A 139 -18.77 7.40 15.33
CA VAL A 139 -20.10 6.76 15.27
C VAL A 139 -21.11 7.67 14.56
N GLY A 140 -21.14 8.97 14.87
CA GLY A 140 -22.03 9.92 14.21
C GLY A 140 -21.76 10.05 12.70
N ILE A 141 -20.48 10.06 12.29
CA ILE A 141 -20.09 10.07 10.87
C ILE A 141 -20.53 8.77 10.19
N ALA A 142 -20.26 7.62 10.80
CA ALA A 142 -20.64 6.32 10.25
C ALA A 142 -22.17 6.21 10.07
N GLU A 143 -22.96 6.66 11.04
CA GLU A 143 -24.42 6.64 10.97
C GLU A 143 -24.95 7.49 9.81
N GLN A 144 -24.40 8.69 9.61
CA GLN A 144 -24.79 9.55 8.49
C GLN A 144 -24.44 8.89 7.14
N LEU A 145 -23.23 8.33 7.01
CA LEU A 145 -22.82 7.66 5.78
C LEU A 145 -23.65 6.41 5.46
N ILE A 146 -24.10 5.67 6.49
CA ILE A 146 -25.02 4.54 6.31
C ILE A 146 -26.37 5.05 5.78
N LYS A 147 -26.90 6.15 6.32
CA LYS A 147 -28.13 6.77 5.82
C LYS A 147 -27.98 7.27 4.38
N ASP A 148 -26.86 7.91 4.06
CA ASP A 148 -26.58 8.41 2.70
C ASP A 148 -26.47 7.25 1.71
N ARG A 149 -25.83 6.14 2.10
CA ARG A 149 -25.74 4.92 1.29
C ARG A 149 -27.11 4.31 1.05
N ASP A 150 -27.91 4.11 2.10
CA ASP A 150 -29.20 3.44 2.01
C ASP A 150 -30.25 4.29 1.27
N ASN A 151 -30.09 5.62 1.26
CA ASN A 151 -30.95 6.57 0.53
C ASN A 151 -30.37 7.03 -0.82
N ALA A 152 -29.29 6.41 -1.30
CA ALA A 152 -28.62 6.80 -2.53
C ALA A 152 -29.55 6.66 -3.75
N LYS A 153 -29.67 7.74 -4.54
CA LYS A 153 -30.48 7.75 -5.77
C LYS A 153 -29.71 7.24 -6.99
N THR A 154 -28.38 7.38 -6.97
CA THR A 154 -27.51 6.93 -8.04
C THR A 154 -26.47 5.94 -7.51
N PHE A 155 -25.97 5.09 -8.41
CA PHE A 155 -24.87 4.19 -8.08
C PHE A 155 -23.60 4.95 -7.63
N GLY A 156 -23.35 6.12 -8.22
CA GLY A 156 -22.24 7.00 -7.82
C GLY A 156 -22.36 7.48 -6.38
N ASP A 157 -23.56 7.90 -5.95
CA ASP A 157 -23.82 8.30 -4.56
C ASP A 157 -23.60 7.13 -3.60
N TRP A 158 -24.14 5.96 -3.95
CA TRP A 158 -23.96 4.74 -3.15
C TRP A 158 -22.49 4.36 -3.01
N TYR A 159 -21.75 4.39 -4.13
CA TYR A 159 -20.33 4.06 -4.15
C TYR A 159 -19.49 5.06 -3.34
N ASN A 160 -19.78 6.35 -3.43
CA ASN A 160 -19.11 7.38 -2.65
C ASN A 160 -19.34 7.19 -1.14
N ALA A 161 -20.58 6.94 -0.72
CA ALA A 161 -20.90 6.68 0.68
C ALA A 161 -20.22 5.40 1.18
N LYS A 162 -20.22 4.34 0.36
CA LYS A 162 -19.50 3.08 0.65
C LYS A 162 -18.00 3.32 0.81
N TRP A 163 -17.36 4.04 -0.11
CA TRP A 163 -15.92 4.29 -0.06
C TRP A 163 -15.51 5.07 1.19
N ARG A 164 -16.33 6.05 1.61
CA ARG A 164 -16.10 6.78 2.86
C ARG A 164 -16.28 5.91 4.09
N LEU A 165 -17.21 4.95 4.08
CA LEU A 165 -17.32 3.95 5.16
C LEU A 165 -16.10 3.04 5.19
N ASP A 166 -15.63 2.57 4.03
CA ASP A 166 -14.41 1.76 3.93
C ASP A 166 -13.18 2.53 4.47
N ASP A 167 -13.04 3.81 4.12
CA ASP A 167 -11.96 4.67 4.63
C ASP A 167 -12.07 4.89 6.15
N LEU A 168 -13.28 5.15 6.66
CA LEU A 168 -13.51 5.32 8.10
C LEU A 168 -13.15 4.05 8.91
N PHE A 169 -13.50 2.87 8.41
CA PHE A 169 -13.25 1.62 9.13
C PHE A 169 -11.84 1.05 8.93
N TYR A 170 -11.17 1.37 7.81
CA TYR A 170 -9.94 0.69 7.39
C TYR A 170 -8.79 1.62 6.97
N GLY A 171 -8.99 2.94 6.91
CA GLY A 171 -8.03 3.94 6.42
C GLY A 171 -6.99 4.42 7.45
N GLY A 172 -6.93 3.80 8.64
CA GLY A 172 -5.97 4.11 9.70
C GLY A 172 -4.53 3.70 9.43
#